data_AF-A0AA45Z126-F1
#
_entry.id   AF-A0AA45Z126-F1
#
_cell.length_a   1.000
_cell.length_b   1.000
_cell.length_c   1.000
_cell.angle_alpha   90.00
_cell.angle_beta   90.00
_cell.angle_gamma   90.00
#
_symmetry.space_group_name_H-M   'P 1'
#
loop_
_entity.id
_entity.type
_entity.pdbx_description
1 polymer ?
#
loop_
_entity_poly.entity_id
_entity_poly.type
_entity_poly.pdbx_seq_one_letter_code
_entity_poly.pdbx_strand_id
1 'polypeptide(L)'
;MPYTDGFKTQMVKRMVGPGAVSAAALARQVGVSQPTLSQWLREANKLAAMTPPPEEKKPAVPAAPKKWTPEEKLRVLVAAQGLTGEALGALLRGEGLHEEKLKEWQQALGGAATEALPAKERRRLAAAEKRVKELERELRRKEKALAETAALLVLEKKLQATGWDERHLDDEDDAADEKHEK
;
A
#
# COMPACT_ATOMS: atom_id res chain seq x y z
N MET A 1 -12.27 44.71 40.45
CA MET A 1 -12.67 45.32 39.16
C MET A 1 -12.32 44.35 38.05
N PRO A 2 -13.29 43.79 37.32
CA PRO A 2 -13.01 42.96 36.15
C PRO A 2 -12.42 43.82 35.02
N TYR A 3 -11.36 43.34 34.37
CA TYR A 3 -10.77 43.99 33.20
C TYR A 3 -11.66 43.77 31.97
N THR A 4 -11.83 44.80 31.13
CA THR A 4 -12.62 44.71 29.90
C THR A 4 -11.92 43.83 28.86
N ASP A 5 -12.68 43.08 28.06
CA ASP A 5 -12.10 42.11 27.12
C ASP A 5 -11.29 42.77 25.98
N GLY A 6 -11.66 43.99 25.58
CA GLY A 6 -10.87 44.79 24.64
C GLY A 6 -9.49 45.16 25.19
N PHE A 7 -9.41 45.45 26.49
CA PHE A 7 -8.14 45.74 27.15
C PHE A 7 -7.25 44.50 27.25
N LYS A 8 -7.80 43.33 27.64
CA LYS A 8 -7.07 42.06 27.67
C LYS A 8 -6.48 41.72 26.30
N THR A 9 -7.28 41.86 25.25
CA THR A 9 -6.86 41.58 23.87
C THR A 9 -5.73 42.50 23.42
N GLN A 10 -5.80 43.79 23.76
CA GLN A 10 -4.73 44.75 23.47
C GLN A 10 -3.42 44.40 24.19
N MET A 11 -3.49 43.95 25.44
CA MET A 11 -2.30 43.51 26.20
C MET A 11 -1.67 42.25 25.60
N VAL A 12 -2.49 41.25 25.25
CA VAL A 12 -2.01 40.03 24.57
C VAL A 12 -1.39 40.37 23.21
N LYS A 13 -2.00 41.26 22.42
CA LYS A 13 -1.46 41.71 21.13
C LYS A 13 -0.07 42.34 21.26
N ARG A 14 0.19 43.10 22.33
CA ARG A 14 1.53 43.66 22.61
C ARG A 14 2.56 42.62 23.06
N MET A 15 2.11 41.50 23.62
CA MET A 15 2.97 40.38 24.03
C MET A 15 3.27 39.39 22.89
N VAL A 16 2.45 39.35 21.84
CA VAL A 16 2.58 38.39 20.71
C VAL A 16 3.02 39.06 19.38
N GLY A 17 2.89 40.38 19.25
CA GLY A 17 3.21 41.13 18.02
C GLY A 17 4.70 41.28 17.70
N PRO A 18 5.05 41.92 16.56
CA PRO A 18 6.41 42.08 16.01
C PRO A 18 7.34 43.03 16.80
N GLY A 19 7.14 43.15 18.11
CA GLY A 19 7.93 43.89 19.09
C GLY A 19 7.56 43.42 20.50
N ALA A 20 7.46 42.09 20.67
CA ALA A 20 6.89 41.44 21.84
C ALA A 20 7.53 41.92 23.14
N VAL A 21 6.74 42.60 23.96
CA VAL A 21 7.16 43.04 25.29
C VAL A 21 6.89 41.92 26.28
N SER A 22 7.87 41.57 27.12
CA SER A 22 7.69 40.54 28.14
C SER A 22 6.61 40.93 29.15
N ALA A 23 5.91 39.94 29.70
CA ALA A 23 4.86 40.16 30.70
C ALA A 23 5.35 41.00 31.90
N ALA A 24 6.61 40.84 32.29
CA ALA A 24 7.22 41.56 33.40
C ALA A 24 7.56 43.04 33.07
N ALA A 25 7.86 43.36 31.82
CA ALA A 25 8.05 44.74 31.37
C ALA A 25 6.69 45.45 31.20
N LEU A 26 5.70 44.75 30.62
CA LEU A 26 4.36 45.28 30.44
C LEU A 26 3.64 45.52 31.78
N ALA A 27 3.86 44.65 32.77
CA ALA A 27 3.32 44.81 34.12
C ALA A 27 3.72 46.15 34.77
N ARG A 28 4.99 46.56 34.58
CA ARG A 28 5.52 47.82 35.11
C ARG A 28 4.97 49.05 34.41
N GLN A 29 4.59 48.93 33.13
CA GLN A 29 4.07 50.04 32.34
C GLN A 29 2.57 50.28 32.54
N VAL A 30 1.81 49.21 32.73
CA VAL A 30 0.34 49.25 32.70
C VAL A 30 -0.26 49.07 34.11
N GLY A 31 0.54 48.68 35.10
CA GLY A 31 0.11 48.48 36.48
C GLY A 31 -0.70 47.20 36.71
N VAL A 32 -0.71 46.28 35.72
CA VAL A 32 -1.35 44.96 35.84
C VAL A 32 -0.31 43.95 36.31
N SER A 33 -0.68 43.06 37.23
CA SER A 33 0.27 42.06 37.74
C SER A 33 0.72 41.09 36.64
N GLN A 34 2.00 40.75 36.64
CA GLN A 34 2.60 39.81 35.67
C GLN A 34 1.88 38.43 35.60
N PRO A 35 1.38 37.86 36.72
CA PRO A 35 0.62 36.61 36.67
C PRO A 35 -0.67 36.73 35.84
N THR A 36 -1.36 37.87 35.94
CA THR A 36 -2.61 38.13 35.21
C THR A 36 -2.36 38.24 33.70
N LEU A 37 -1.31 38.96 33.31
CA LEU A 37 -0.90 39.07 31.89
C LEU A 37 -0.49 37.71 31.31
N SER A 38 0.19 36.89 32.11
CA SER A 38 0.61 35.55 31.70
C SER A 38 -0.57 34.60 31.55
N GLN A 39 -1.59 34.73 32.40
CA GLN A 39 -2.82 33.97 32.29
C GLN A 39 -3.58 34.30 31.00
N TRP A 40 -3.73 35.59 30.67
CA TRP A 40 -4.38 36.01 29.41
C TRP A 40 -3.64 35.55 28.17
N LEU A 41 -2.30 35.56 28.19
CA LEU A 41 -1.49 35.02 27.10
C LEU A 41 -1.74 33.51 26.89
N ARG A 42 -1.82 32.73 27.99
CA ARG A 42 -2.11 31.30 27.93
C ARG A 42 -3.52 31.01 27.42
N GLU A 43 -4.50 31.76 27.89
CA GLU A 43 -5.89 31.66 27.44
C GLU A 43 -6.02 31.98 25.94
N ALA A 44 -5.35 33.04 25.47
CA ALA A 44 -5.34 33.40 24.06
C ALA A 44 -4.63 32.37 23.18
N ASN A 45 -3.50 31.81 23.62
CA ASN A 45 -2.81 30.74 22.89
C ASN A 45 -3.61 29.43 22.87
N LYS A 46 -4.33 29.12 23.96
CA LYS A 46 -5.24 27.95 24.01
C LYS A 46 -6.42 28.12 23.06
N LEU A 47 -7.00 29.33 23.00
CA LEU A 47 -8.05 29.67 22.03
C LEU A 47 -7.51 29.61 20.59
N ALA A 48 -6.32 30.15 20.33
CA ALA A 48 -5.68 30.08 19.02
C ALA A 48 -5.32 28.63 18.60
N ALA A 49 -4.98 27.76 19.56
CA ALA A 49 -4.72 26.34 19.31
C ALA A 49 -5.99 25.51 19.06
N MET A 50 -7.16 25.97 19.56
CA MET A 50 -8.46 25.32 19.37
C MET A 50 -9.25 25.88 18.18
N THR A 51 -8.82 27.01 17.63
CA THR A 51 -9.45 27.62 16.45
C THR A 51 -8.58 27.33 15.22
N PRO A 52 -9.10 26.65 14.18
CA PRO A 52 -8.39 26.58 12.90
C PRO A 52 -8.08 28.02 12.42
N PRO A 53 -6.90 28.28 11.84
CA PRO A 53 -6.53 29.62 11.41
C PRO A 53 -7.61 30.20 10.49
N PRO A 54 -8.11 31.42 10.76
CA PRO A 54 -8.90 32.16 9.77
C PRO A 54 -8.05 32.33 8.51
N GLU A 55 -8.66 32.13 7.34
CA GLU A 55 -8.04 32.37 6.03
C GLU A 55 -7.70 33.86 5.87
N GLU A 56 -6.63 34.30 6.51
CA GLU A 56 -6.00 35.58 6.22
C GLU A 56 -5.22 35.40 4.92
N LYS A 57 -5.70 36.09 3.88
CA LYS A 57 -5.03 36.36 2.61
C LYS A 57 -3.54 36.66 2.85
N LYS A 58 -2.69 35.66 2.72
CA LYS A 58 -1.23 35.83 2.70
C LYS A 58 -0.81 36.28 1.30
N PRO A 59 0.11 37.26 1.20
CA PRO A 59 0.70 37.66 -0.08
C PRO A 59 1.41 36.45 -0.71
N ALA A 60 1.35 36.37 -2.03
CA ALA A 60 1.85 35.28 -2.89
C ALA A 60 3.09 34.56 -2.33
N VAL A 61 2.85 33.45 -1.64
CA VAL A 61 3.84 32.40 -1.40
C VAL A 61 3.71 31.47 -2.61
N PRO A 62 4.80 31.06 -3.28
CA PRO A 62 4.69 30.16 -4.43
C PRO A 62 3.88 28.95 -4.01
N ALA A 63 2.81 28.68 -4.78
CA ALA A 63 1.81 27.69 -4.47
C ALA A 63 2.47 26.39 -3.99
N ALA A 64 2.00 25.85 -2.87
CA ALA A 64 2.38 24.51 -2.46
C ALA A 64 2.27 23.59 -3.69
N PRO A 65 3.29 22.76 -3.98
CA PRO A 65 3.31 22.00 -5.21
C PRO A 65 2.02 21.20 -5.31
N LYS A 66 1.27 21.40 -6.40
CA LYS A 66 0.05 20.66 -6.73
C LYS A 66 0.34 19.18 -6.44
N LYS A 67 -0.40 18.59 -5.50
CA LYS A 67 -0.20 17.20 -5.11
C LYS A 67 -0.71 16.32 -6.25
N TRP A 68 0.21 15.93 -7.14
CA TRP A 68 -0.09 15.07 -8.27
C TRP A 68 -0.34 13.64 -7.81
N THR A 69 -1.54 13.13 -8.08
CA THR A 69 -1.83 11.71 -7.89
C THR A 69 -1.11 10.87 -8.95
N PRO A 70 -0.78 9.59 -8.67
CA PRO A 70 -0.15 8.71 -9.66
C PRO A 70 -0.96 8.58 -10.96
N GLU A 71 -2.29 8.55 -10.86
CA GLU A 71 -3.20 8.46 -11.99
C GLU A 71 -3.15 9.71 -12.88
N GLU A 72 -3.11 10.90 -12.29
CA GLU A 72 -2.95 12.15 -13.02
C GLU A 72 -1.60 12.22 -13.73
N LYS A 73 -0.52 11.78 -13.07
CA LYS A 73 0.81 11.72 -13.70
C LYS A 73 0.80 10.82 -14.93
N LEU A 74 0.20 9.64 -14.81
CA LEU A 74 0.08 8.70 -15.92
C LEU A 74 -0.76 9.28 -17.07
N ARG A 75 -1.89 9.93 -16.77
CA ARG A 75 -2.72 10.61 -17.78
C ARG A 75 -1.93 11.64 -18.57
N VAL A 76 -1.17 12.49 -17.88
CA VAL A 76 -0.36 13.53 -18.52
C VAL A 76 0.78 12.92 -19.34
N LEU A 77 1.41 11.85 -18.85
CA LEU A 77 2.47 11.16 -19.57
C LEU A 77 1.98 10.47 -20.84
N VAL A 78 0.81 9.83 -20.78
CA VAL A 78 0.16 9.22 -21.96
C VAL A 78 -0.26 10.29 -22.94
N ALA A 79 -0.87 11.40 -22.47
CA ALA A 79 -1.25 12.51 -23.33
C ALA A 79 -0.03 13.18 -23.99
N ALA A 80 1.10 13.25 -23.29
CA ALA A 80 2.36 13.76 -23.82
C ALA A 80 3.06 12.77 -24.77
N GLN A 81 2.65 11.51 -24.80
CA GLN A 81 3.28 10.49 -25.63
C GLN A 81 3.00 10.77 -27.12
N GLY A 82 4.05 11.02 -27.89
CA GLY A 82 3.95 11.35 -29.32
C GLY A 82 3.69 12.84 -29.61
N LEU A 83 3.49 13.68 -28.59
CA LEU A 83 3.45 15.14 -28.76
C LEU A 83 4.88 15.70 -28.73
N THR A 84 5.18 16.59 -29.67
CA THR A 84 6.49 17.26 -29.77
C THR A 84 6.30 18.76 -29.99
N GLY A 85 7.29 19.55 -29.55
CA GLY A 85 7.32 21.00 -29.77
C GLY A 85 6.14 21.76 -29.16
N GLU A 86 5.45 22.54 -29.99
CA GLU A 86 4.41 23.48 -29.56
C GLU A 86 3.19 22.80 -28.93
N ALA A 87 2.79 21.63 -29.45
CA ALA A 87 1.66 20.87 -28.93
C ALA A 87 1.93 20.32 -27.52
N LEU A 88 3.17 19.89 -27.27
CA LEU A 88 3.60 19.47 -25.92
C LEU A 88 3.62 20.66 -24.96
N GLY A 89 4.17 21.80 -25.40
CA GLY A 89 4.18 23.03 -24.60
C GLY A 89 2.77 23.54 -24.27
N ALA A 90 1.81 23.41 -25.20
CA ALA A 90 0.42 23.78 -24.96
C ALA A 90 -0.26 22.91 -23.90
N LEU A 91 -0.06 21.58 -23.97
CA LEU A 91 -0.53 20.63 -22.96
C LEU A 91 0.07 20.95 -21.58
N LEU A 92 1.39 21.15 -21.52
CA LEU A 92 2.11 21.43 -20.28
C LEU A 92 1.68 22.75 -19.63
N ARG A 93 1.45 23.81 -20.43
CA ARG A 93 0.89 25.07 -19.93
C ARG A 93 -0.53 24.92 -19.39
N GLY A 94 -1.38 24.14 -20.06
CA GLY A 94 -2.74 23.86 -19.58
C GLY A 94 -2.76 23.10 -18.26
N GLU A 95 -1.80 22.21 -18.04
CA GLU A 95 -1.67 21.41 -16.83
C GLU A 95 -0.86 22.09 -15.71
N GLY A 96 -0.19 23.21 -16.01
CA GLY A 96 0.71 23.91 -15.09
C GLY A 96 1.99 23.13 -14.78
N LEU A 97 2.48 22.34 -15.74
CA LEU A 97 3.64 21.46 -15.62
C LEU A 97 4.80 21.98 -16.48
N HIS A 98 6.04 21.77 -16.05
CA HIS A 98 7.24 22.10 -16.82
C HIS A 98 7.81 20.86 -17.52
N GLU A 99 8.50 21.04 -18.65
CA GLU A 99 9.10 19.94 -19.40
C GLU A 99 10.10 19.12 -18.57
N GLU A 100 10.85 19.77 -17.68
CA GLU A 100 11.78 19.10 -16.77
C GLU A 100 11.06 18.11 -15.86
N LYS A 101 9.91 18.49 -15.30
CA LYS A 101 9.09 17.61 -14.44
C LYS A 101 8.51 16.44 -15.23
N LEU A 102 8.13 16.66 -16.48
CA LEU A 102 7.68 15.59 -17.36
C LEU A 102 8.81 14.60 -17.64
N LYS A 103 10.01 15.08 -17.95
CA LYS A 103 11.20 14.25 -18.16
C LYS A 103 11.58 13.47 -16.90
N GLU A 104 11.53 14.10 -15.72
CA GLU A 104 11.72 13.40 -14.44
C GLU A 104 10.72 12.25 -14.28
N TRP A 105 9.45 12.44 -14.63
CA TRP A 105 8.44 11.39 -14.52
C TRP A 105 8.63 10.27 -15.54
N GLN A 106 9.02 10.61 -16.78
CA GLN A 106 9.38 9.62 -17.81
C GLN A 106 10.59 8.79 -17.38
N GLN A 107 11.61 9.44 -16.83
CA GLN A 107 12.80 8.78 -16.29
C GLN A 107 12.48 7.97 -15.04
N ALA A 108 11.58 8.42 -14.16
CA ALA A 108 11.17 7.64 -13.00
C ALA A 108 10.39 6.37 -13.41
N LEU A 109 9.59 6.43 -14.48
CA LEU A 109 8.89 5.26 -15.02
C LEU A 109 9.82 4.29 -15.74
N GLY A 110 10.70 4.79 -16.60
CA GLY A 110 11.72 3.96 -17.24
C GLY A 110 12.73 3.41 -16.24
N GLY A 111 13.12 4.23 -15.28
CA GLY A 111 13.96 3.93 -14.14
C GLY A 111 13.35 2.84 -13.28
N ALA A 112 12.08 2.96 -12.86
CA ALA A 112 11.39 1.93 -12.08
C ALA A 112 11.26 0.58 -12.83
N ALA A 113 11.21 0.59 -14.17
CA ALA A 113 11.23 -0.64 -14.96
C ALA A 113 12.62 -1.29 -15.02
N THR A 114 13.70 -0.50 -14.92
CA THR A 114 15.10 -0.97 -14.93
C THR A 114 15.72 -1.13 -13.55
N GLU A 115 15.15 -0.48 -12.52
CA GLU A 115 15.64 -0.53 -11.17
C GLU A 115 15.37 -1.92 -10.61
N ALA A 116 16.43 -2.53 -10.12
CA ALA A 116 16.38 -3.78 -9.44
C ALA A 116 15.32 -3.73 -8.34
N LEU A 117 14.29 -4.60 -8.44
CA LEU A 117 13.30 -4.79 -7.37
C LEU A 117 14.00 -4.79 -6.00
N PRO A 118 13.45 -4.10 -4.99
CA PRO A 118 14.08 -4.02 -3.68
C PRO A 118 14.38 -5.44 -3.15
N ALA A 119 15.51 -5.60 -2.45
CA ALA A 119 16.02 -6.92 -2.04
C ALA A 119 14.98 -7.76 -1.27
N LYS A 120 14.06 -7.11 -0.54
CA LYS A 120 12.94 -7.73 0.16
C LYS A 120 11.93 -8.37 -0.80
N GLU A 121 11.59 -7.70 -1.90
CA GLU A 121 10.66 -8.23 -2.92
C GLU A 121 11.29 -9.37 -3.71
N ARG A 122 12.58 -9.26 -4.05
CA ARG A 122 13.33 -10.37 -4.67
C ARG A 122 13.32 -11.63 -3.81
N ARG A 123 13.53 -11.49 -2.49
CA ARG A 123 13.46 -12.63 -1.55
C ARG A 123 12.05 -13.23 -1.48
N ARG A 124 11.00 -12.39 -1.50
CA ARG A 124 9.61 -12.86 -1.52
C ARG A 124 9.29 -13.62 -2.79
N LEU A 125 9.68 -13.10 -3.96
CA LEU A 125 9.53 -13.77 -5.24
C LEU A 125 10.24 -15.13 -5.25
N ALA A 126 11.52 -15.17 -4.83
CA ALA A 126 12.27 -16.42 -4.75
C ALA A 126 11.63 -17.45 -3.78
N ALA A 127 11.05 -17.00 -2.66
CA ALA A 127 10.33 -17.88 -1.75
C ALA A 127 9.01 -18.39 -2.36
N ALA A 128 8.28 -17.53 -3.06
CA ALA A 128 7.06 -17.91 -3.77
C ALA A 128 7.35 -18.92 -4.88
N GLU A 129 8.38 -18.71 -5.70
CA GLU A 129 8.79 -19.63 -6.75
C GLU A 129 9.17 -21.01 -6.20
N LYS A 130 9.90 -21.05 -5.07
CA LYS A 130 10.22 -22.31 -4.40
C LYS A 130 8.95 -23.03 -3.95
N ARG A 131 8.01 -22.29 -3.36
CA ARG A 131 6.73 -22.87 -2.91
C ARG A 131 5.90 -23.38 -4.06
N VAL A 132 5.84 -22.65 -5.18
CA VAL A 132 5.16 -23.11 -6.40
C VAL A 132 5.76 -24.43 -6.89
N LYS A 133 7.09 -24.52 -7.01
CA LYS A 133 7.78 -25.75 -7.44
C LYS A 133 7.53 -26.93 -6.49
N GLU A 134 7.47 -26.67 -5.19
CA GLU A 134 7.15 -27.70 -4.20
C GLU A 134 5.72 -28.20 -4.35
N LEU A 135 4.76 -27.27 -4.45
CA LEU A 135 3.35 -27.59 -4.66
C LEU A 135 3.12 -28.34 -5.98
N GLU A 136 3.79 -27.94 -7.06
CA GLU A 136 3.74 -28.66 -8.35
C GLU A 136 4.26 -30.10 -8.24
N ARG A 137 5.32 -30.33 -7.47
CA ARG A 137 5.86 -31.68 -7.23
C ARG A 137 4.90 -32.53 -6.41
N GLU A 138 4.32 -31.97 -5.35
CA GLU A 138 3.32 -32.66 -4.55
C GLU A 138 2.08 -33.00 -5.39
N LEU A 139 1.63 -32.06 -6.22
CA LEU A 139 0.50 -32.26 -7.12
C LEU A 139 0.77 -33.43 -8.07
N ARG A 140 1.92 -33.44 -8.76
CA ARG A 140 2.30 -34.54 -9.67
C ARG A 140 2.36 -35.90 -8.98
N ARG A 141 2.86 -35.96 -7.73
CA ARG A 141 2.89 -37.21 -6.95
C ARG A 141 1.48 -37.69 -6.62
N LYS A 142 0.60 -36.78 -6.20
CA LYS A 142 -0.80 -37.08 -5.90
C LYS A 142 -1.57 -37.51 -7.14
N GLU A 143 -1.39 -36.81 -8.26
CA GLU A 143 -1.98 -37.18 -9.55
C GLU A 143 -1.51 -38.56 -10.03
N LYS A 144 -0.21 -38.88 -9.86
CA LYS A 144 0.32 -40.20 -10.19
C LYS A 144 -0.32 -41.30 -9.34
N ALA A 145 -0.38 -41.11 -8.01
CA ALA A 145 -1.02 -42.08 -7.12
C ALA A 145 -2.52 -42.23 -7.44
N LEU A 146 -3.21 -41.14 -7.77
CA LEU A 146 -4.61 -41.16 -8.19
C LEU A 146 -4.81 -41.87 -9.53
N ALA A 147 -3.89 -41.70 -10.48
CA ALA A 147 -3.93 -42.42 -11.75
C ALA A 147 -3.67 -43.92 -11.57
N GLU A 148 -2.75 -44.30 -10.68
CA GLU A 148 -2.49 -45.70 -10.33
C GLU A 148 -3.72 -46.36 -9.68
N THR A 149 -4.39 -45.70 -8.73
CA THR A 149 -5.62 -46.24 -8.13
C THR A 149 -6.76 -46.31 -9.14
N ALA A 150 -6.92 -45.31 -10.00
CA ALA A 150 -7.90 -45.34 -11.08
C ALA A 150 -7.61 -46.50 -12.07
N ALA A 151 -6.34 -46.77 -12.39
CA ALA A 151 -5.96 -47.88 -13.24
C ALA A 151 -6.29 -49.24 -12.60
N LEU A 152 -6.03 -49.40 -11.29
CA LEU A 152 -6.39 -50.61 -10.56
C LEU A 152 -7.91 -50.84 -10.56
N LEU A 153 -8.71 -49.81 -10.28
CA LEU A 153 -10.18 -49.90 -10.32
C LEU A 153 -10.70 -50.27 -11.71
N VAL A 154 -10.10 -49.71 -12.77
CA VAL A 154 -10.46 -50.06 -14.15
C VAL A 154 -10.09 -51.52 -14.46
N LEU A 155 -8.95 -52.01 -13.97
CA LEU A 155 -8.52 -53.39 -14.17
C LEU A 155 -9.44 -54.38 -13.44
N GLU A 156 -9.78 -54.11 -12.18
CA GLU A 156 -10.71 -54.91 -11.37
C GLU A 156 -12.07 -55.02 -12.07
N LYS A 157 -12.62 -53.88 -12.53
CA LYS A 157 -13.87 -53.86 -13.28
C LYS A 157 -13.81 -54.68 -14.56
N LYS A 158 -12.67 -54.66 -15.27
CA LYS A 158 -12.48 -55.48 -16.48
C LYS A 158 -12.40 -56.97 -16.16
N LEU A 159 -11.75 -57.35 -15.06
CA LEU A 159 -11.63 -58.74 -14.61
C LEU A 159 -12.99 -59.33 -14.22
N GLN A 160 -13.78 -58.56 -13.46
CA GLN A 160 -15.17 -58.92 -13.13
C GLN A 160 -16.03 -59.08 -14.39
N ALA A 161 -15.90 -58.17 -15.36
CA ALA A 161 -16.66 -58.23 -16.61
C ALA A 161 -16.30 -59.43 -17.51
N THR A 162 -15.09 -59.97 -17.42
CA THR A 162 -14.63 -61.12 -18.22
C THR A 162 -14.81 -62.47 -17.50
N GLY A 163 -15.40 -62.46 -16.29
CA GLY A 163 -15.71 -63.67 -15.52
C GLY A 163 -14.50 -64.49 -15.10
N TRP A 164 -13.33 -63.85 -14.96
CA TRP A 164 -12.11 -64.53 -14.50
C TRP A 164 -12.08 -64.75 -12.98
N ASP A 165 -12.94 -64.05 -12.24
CA ASP A 165 -13.03 -64.13 -10.78
C ASP A 165 -13.68 -65.45 -10.28
N GLU A 166 -14.50 -66.11 -11.12
CA GLU A 166 -15.21 -67.35 -10.75
C GLU A 166 -14.46 -68.63 -11.12
N ARG A 167 -13.44 -68.58 -12.00
CA ARG A 167 -12.78 -69.78 -12.56
C ARG A 167 -11.66 -70.37 -11.70
N HIS A 168 -11.34 -69.78 -10.55
CA HIS A 168 -10.12 -70.12 -9.81
C HIS A 168 -10.35 -70.93 -8.52
N LEU A 169 -11.58 -71.41 -8.28
CA LEU A 169 -11.95 -72.18 -7.08
C LEU A 169 -12.22 -73.68 -7.32
N ASP A 170 -12.20 -74.17 -8.57
CA ASP A 170 -12.63 -75.54 -8.88
C ASP A 170 -11.50 -76.54 -9.20
N ASP A 171 -10.22 -76.14 -9.16
CA ASP A 171 -9.10 -76.99 -9.61
C ASP A 171 -8.28 -77.69 -8.47
N GLU A 172 -8.73 -77.70 -7.21
CA GLU A 172 -7.96 -78.27 -6.08
C GLU A 172 -8.43 -79.64 -5.51
N ASP A 173 -9.45 -80.32 -6.08
CA ASP A 173 -10.03 -81.52 -5.44
C ASP A 173 -9.82 -82.88 -6.15
N ASP A 174 -8.96 -83.02 -7.17
CA ASP A 174 -8.88 -84.28 -7.96
C ASP A 174 -7.52 -85.01 -7.93
N ALA A 175 -6.81 -85.02 -6.79
CA ALA A 175 -5.52 -85.69 -6.64
C ALA A 175 -5.41 -86.65 -5.43
N ALA A 176 -6.52 -87.26 -5.00
CA ALA A 176 -6.54 -88.15 -3.85
C ALA A 176 -7.32 -89.46 -4.06
N ASP A 177 -7.17 -90.13 -5.20
CA ASP A 177 -7.57 -91.55 -5.26
C ASP A 177 -6.81 -92.35 -6.34
N GLU A 178 -5.57 -92.75 -6.05
CA GLU A 178 -4.94 -93.87 -6.76
C GLU A 178 -3.86 -94.53 -5.89
N LYS A 179 -4.28 -95.09 -4.75
CA LYS A 179 -3.51 -96.09 -4.00
C LYS A 179 -4.41 -97.19 -3.48
N HIS A 180 -4.99 -98.00 -4.36
CA HIS A 180 -5.39 -99.37 -4.05
C HIS A 180 -5.75 -100.14 -5.33
N GLU A 181 -4.82 -100.92 -5.90
CA GLU A 181 -5.04 -102.35 -6.18
C GLU A 181 -3.84 -103.04 -6.86
N LYS A 182 -3.43 -104.14 -6.22
CA LYS A 182 -2.74 -105.34 -6.73
C LYS A 182 -1.23 -105.30 -7.01
#